data_AF-A0A2H0MP92-F1
#
_entry.id   AF-A0A2H0MP92-F1
#
_cell.length_a   1.000
_cell.length_b   1.000
_cell.length_c   1.000
_cell.angle_alpha   90.00
_cell.angle_beta   90.00
_cell.angle_gamma   90.00
#
_symmetry.space_group_name_H-M   'P 1'
#
loop_
_entity.id
_entity.type
_entity.pdbx_description
1 polymer ?
#
loop_
_entity_poly.entity_id
_entity_poly.type
_entity_poly.pdbx_seq_one_letter_code
_entity_poly.pdbx_strand_id
1 'polypeptide(L)'
;MKSNNKHPKIRSAVSLKYRASQDKAPKVTAKGKGAMADRIIALAREKQIPIKEDPDLVEVLSQVDVGKEIPPSVYKVVAEILAFIYHLNQKYPERVGSSF
;
A
#
# COMPACT_ATOMS: atom_id res chain seq x y z
N MET A 1 26.66 17.99 24.29
CA MET A 1 25.38 18.29 23.61
C MET A 1 25.16 17.25 22.51
N LYS A 2 24.12 16.40 22.61
CA LYS A 2 23.80 15.43 21.55
C LYS A 2 23.08 16.20 20.42
N SER A 3 23.70 16.28 19.25
CA SER A 3 23.10 16.90 18.07
C SER A 3 21.89 16.08 17.63
N ASN A 4 20.70 16.61 17.86
CA ASN A 4 19.44 15.99 17.47
C ASN A 4 19.15 16.41 16.02
N ASN A 5 19.94 15.91 15.06
CA ASN A 5 19.69 16.08 13.63
C ASN A 5 18.48 15.21 13.22
N LYS A 6 17.27 15.67 13.57
CA LYS A 6 16.05 15.19 12.91
C LYS A 6 15.99 15.87 11.54
N HIS A 7 16.70 15.32 10.56
CA HIS A 7 16.40 15.61 9.17
C HIS A 7 14.90 15.32 8.95
N PRO A 8 14.13 16.23 8.34
CA PRO A 8 12.72 15.96 8.06
C PRO A 8 12.64 14.67 7.23
N LYS A 9 12.01 13.63 7.78
CA LYS A 9 11.90 12.32 7.14
C LYS A 9 11.14 12.54 5.83
N ILE A 10 11.82 12.42 4.70
CA ILE A 10 11.23 12.64 3.38
C ILE A 10 10.09 11.63 3.20
N ARG A 11 8.85 12.12 3.09
CA ARG A 11 7.69 11.24 2.88
C ARG A 11 7.85 10.44 1.61
N SER A 12 7.48 9.17 1.69
CA SER A 12 7.41 8.27 0.55
C SER A 12 6.02 7.67 0.50
N ALA A 13 5.53 7.38 -0.69
CA ALA A 13 4.22 6.76 -0.89
C ALA A 13 4.30 5.75 -2.03
N VAL A 14 3.57 4.64 -1.88
CA VAL A 14 3.38 3.61 -2.90
C VAL A 14 1.88 3.32 -3.01
N SER A 15 1.39 3.23 -4.24
CA SER A 15 0.01 2.83 -4.54
C SER A 15 -0.02 1.39 -5.05
N LEU A 16 -0.97 0.62 -4.54
CA LEU A 16 -1.21 -0.76 -4.94
C LEU A 16 -2.60 -0.89 -5.57
N LYS A 17 -2.71 -1.78 -6.56
CA LYS A 17 -3.98 -2.19 -7.17
C LYS A 17 -4.04 -3.70 -7.27
N TYR A 18 -5.18 -4.27 -6.95
CA TYR A 18 -5.40 -5.70 -7.08
C TYR A 18 -6.81 -5.97 -7.61
N ARG A 19 -6.91 -6.74 -8.70
CA ARG A 19 -8.17 -7.26 -9.23
C ARG A 19 -8.16 -8.78 -9.10
N ALA A 20 -8.85 -9.31 -8.10
CA ALA A 20 -8.82 -10.74 -7.78
C ALA A 20 -9.18 -11.68 -8.96
N SER A 21 -9.98 -11.21 -9.91
CA SER A 21 -10.37 -11.99 -11.11
C SER A 21 -9.36 -11.93 -12.27
N GLN A 22 -8.36 -11.05 -12.21
CA GLN A 22 -7.46 -10.77 -13.34
C GLN A 22 -5.98 -10.83 -12.97
N ASP A 23 -5.64 -10.45 -11.74
CA ASP A 23 -4.26 -10.33 -11.28
C ASP A 23 -3.88 -11.53 -10.44
N LYS A 24 -2.64 -12.02 -10.62
CA LYS A 24 -2.09 -13.10 -9.77
C LYS A 24 -1.62 -12.57 -8.42
N ALA A 25 -1.31 -11.28 -8.36
CA ALA A 25 -0.89 -10.57 -7.17
C ALA A 25 -1.14 -9.06 -7.30
N PRO A 26 -1.16 -8.30 -6.19
CA PRO A 26 -1.22 -6.84 -6.24
C PRO A 26 -0.10 -6.23 -7.09
N LYS A 27 -0.40 -5.15 -7.78
CA LYS A 27 0.54 -4.41 -8.64
C LYS A 27 0.84 -3.04 -8.07
N VAL A 28 2.09 -2.61 -8.18
CA VAL A 28 2.45 -1.21 -7.92
C VAL A 28 1.97 -0.35 -9.07
N THR A 29 1.14 0.65 -8.80
CA THR A 29 0.59 1.56 -9.82
C THR A 29 1.21 2.94 -9.78
N ALA A 30 1.77 3.35 -8.64
CA ALA A 30 2.50 4.60 -8.48
C ALA A 30 3.49 4.49 -7.30
N LYS A 31 4.60 5.22 -7.38
CA LYS A 31 5.52 5.43 -6.25
C LYS A 31 6.13 6.83 -6.31
N GLY A 32 6.44 7.41 -5.17
CA GLY A 32 7.00 8.76 -5.12
C GLY A 32 7.62 9.11 -3.77
N LYS A 33 8.48 10.13 -3.79
CA LYS A 33 9.09 10.74 -2.60
C LYS A 33 8.83 12.25 -2.58
N GLY A 34 8.87 12.86 -1.39
CA GLY A 34 8.65 14.29 -1.19
C GLY A 34 7.34 14.77 -1.83
N ALA A 35 7.42 15.81 -2.67
CA ALA A 35 6.25 16.39 -3.34
C ALA A 35 5.44 15.37 -4.17
N MET A 36 6.08 14.36 -4.75
CA MET A 36 5.34 13.32 -5.47
C MET A 36 4.54 12.42 -4.53
N ALA A 37 5.10 12.08 -3.37
CA ALA A 37 4.38 11.33 -2.34
C ALA A 37 3.16 12.10 -1.83
N ASP A 38 3.33 13.41 -1.60
CA ASP A 38 2.22 14.28 -1.17
C ASP A 38 1.10 14.33 -2.22
N ARG A 39 1.45 14.39 -3.52
CA ARG A 39 0.46 14.33 -4.62
C ARG A 39 -0.27 13.00 -4.68
N ILE A 40 0.43 11.87 -4.52
CA ILE A 40 -0.17 10.53 -4.49
C ILE A 40 -1.18 10.44 -3.33
N ILE A 41 -0.80 10.91 -2.14
CA ILE A 41 -1.65 10.92 -0.94
C ILE A 41 -2.86 11.83 -1.14
N ALA A 42 -2.68 13.03 -1.69
CA ALA A 42 -3.77 13.96 -1.96
C ALA A 42 -4.80 13.35 -2.94
N LEU A 43 -4.32 12.75 -4.03
CA LEU A 43 -5.19 12.08 -5.01
C LEU A 43 -5.92 10.88 -4.40
N ALA A 44 -5.24 10.08 -3.58
CA ALA A 44 -5.86 8.96 -2.88
C ALA A 44 -7.00 9.44 -1.96
N ARG A 45 -6.80 10.53 -1.21
CA ARG A 45 -7.86 11.15 -0.38
C ARG A 45 -9.03 11.64 -1.21
N GLU A 46 -8.76 12.36 -2.31
CA GLU A 46 -9.80 12.87 -3.22
C GLU A 46 -10.65 11.73 -3.79
N LYS A 47 -10.01 10.60 -4.15
CA LYS A 47 -10.67 9.42 -4.70
C LYS A 47 -11.17 8.44 -3.63
N GLN A 48 -11.10 8.80 -2.35
CA GLN A 48 -11.49 7.96 -1.21
C GLN A 48 -10.82 6.58 -1.21
N ILE A 49 -9.58 6.50 -1.71
CA ILE A 49 -8.75 5.30 -1.65
C ILE A 49 -8.18 5.18 -0.24
N PRO A 50 -8.28 4.01 0.42
CA PRO A 50 -7.72 3.80 1.75
C PRO A 50 -6.20 4.07 1.79
N ILE A 51 -5.75 4.72 2.87
CA ILE A 51 -4.34 5.04 3.10
C ILE A 51 -3.91 4.40 4.42
N LYS A 52 -2.84 3.61 4.37
CA LYS A 52 -2.14 3.09 5.55
C LYS A 52 -0.77 3.73 5.64
N GLU A 53 -0.44 4.27 6.81
CA GLU A 53 0.90 4.80 7.10
C GLU A 53 1.76 3.69 7.71
N ASP A 54 2.76 3.25 6.96
CA ASP A 54 3.68 2.19 7.36
C ASP A 54 5.04 2.42 6.67
N PRO A 55 6.01 3.06 7.35
CA PRO A 55 7.30 3.41 6.75
C PRO A 55 8.10 2.20 6.25
N ASP A 56 8.07 1.09 6.99
CA ASP A 56 8.86 -0.11 6.68
C ASP A 56 8.30 -0.78 5.43
N LEU A 57 6.97 -0.88 5.35
CA LEU A 57 6.28 -1.40 4.18
C LEU A 57 6.47 -0.52 2.95
N VAL A 58 6.44 0.81 3.11
CA VAL A 58 6.73 1.75 2.02
C VAL A 58 8.15 1.57 1.50
N GLU A 59 9.13 1.33 2.38
CA GLU A 59 10.52 1.09 1.99
C GLU A 59 10.65 -0.19 1.15
N VAL A 60 10.05 -1.29 1.59
CA VAL A 60 10.06 -2.57 0.86
C VAL A 60 9.34 -2.44 -0.49
N LEU A 61 8.12 -1.87 -0.50
CA LEU A 61 7.31 -1.75 -1.72
C LEU A 61 7.91 -0.77 -2.74
N SER A 62 8.68 0.21 -2.29
CA SER A 62 9.34 1.17 -3.19
C SER A 62 10.40 0.51 -4.10
N GLN A 63 10.89 -0.68 -3.72
CA GLN A 63 11.83 -1.47 -4.51
C GLN A 63 11.15 -2.15 -5.72
N VAL A 64 9.82 -2.26 -5.72
CA VAL A 64 9.07 -2.86 -6.84
C VAL A 64 8.80 -1.79 -7.90
N ASP A 65 8.98 -2.14 -9.17
CA ASP A 65 8.75 -1.23 -10.29
C ASP A 65 7.26 -0.99 -10.54
N VAL A 66 6.96 0.23 -11.01
CA VAL A 66 5.60 0.59 -11.41
C VAL A 66 5.15 -0.32 -12.56
N GLY A 67 3.92 -0.82 -12.47
CA GLY A 67 3.33 -1.77 -13.41
C GLY A 67 3.68 -3.24 -13.13
N LYS A 68 4.57 -3.51 -12.17
CA LYS A 68 4.93 -4.90 -11.80
C LYS A 68 4.09 -5.40 -10.63
N GLU A 69 3.85 -6.70 -10.64
CA GLU A 69 3.31 -7.44 -9.51
C GLU A 69 4.34 -7.44 -8.37
N ILE A 70 3.85 -7.38 -7.13
CA ILE A 70 4.72 -7.59 -5.98
C ILE A 70 5.31 -9.01 -6.06
N PRO A 71 6.60 -9.21 -5.70
CA PRO A 71 7.19 -10.54 -5.71
C PRO A 71 6.75 -11.36 -4.48
N PRO A 72 6.76 -12.71 -4.55
CA PRO A 72 6.37 -13.58 -3.44
C PRO A 72 7.13 -13.33 -2.13
N SER A 73 8.39 -12.90 -2.21
CA SER A 73 9.21 -12.54 -1.04
C SER A 73 8.63 -11.40 -0.21
N VAL A 74 7.78 -10.56 -0.81
CA VAL A 74 7.15 -9.38 -0.17
C VAL A 74 5.72 -9.71 0.32
N TYR A 75 5.16 -10.88 -0.03
CA TYR A 75 3.77 -11.23 0.27
C TYR A 75 3.48 -11.27 1.77
N LYS A 76 4.43 -11.75 2.57
CA LYS A 76 4.26 -11.82 4.03
C LYS A 76 4.02 -10.44 4.64
N VAL A 77 4.68 -9.41 4.12
CA VAL A 77 4.53 -8.03 4.59
C VAL A 77 3.24 -7.40 4.03
N VAL A 78 2.82 -7.80 2.82
CA VAL A 78 1.59 -7.31 2.18
C VAL A 78 0.32 -8.02 2.69
N ALA A 79 0.43 -9.21 3.28
CA ALA A 79 -0.71 -9.96 3.82
C ALA A 79 -1.49 -9.14 4.86
N GLU A 80 -0.80 -8.32 5.65
CA GLU A 80 -1.43 -7.40 6.60
C GLU A 80 -2.24 -6.31 5.90
N ILE A 81 -1.78 -5.81 4.74
CA ILE A 81 -2.56 -4.88 3.90
C ILE A 81 -3.80 -5.57 3.35
N LEU A 82 -3.66 -6.81 2.85
CA LEU A 82 -4.80 -7.56 2.31
C LEU A 82 -5.84 -7.85 3.40
N ALA A 83 -5.40 -8.20 4.61
CA ALA A 83 -6.28 -8.37 5.76
C ALA A 83 -6.97 -7.05 6.15
N PHE A 84 -6.24 -5.93 6.14
CA PHE A 84 -6.82 -4.59 6.37
C PHE A 84 -7.87 -4.22 5.32
N ILE A 85 -7.57 -4.43 4.03
CA ILE A 85 -8.51 -4.19 2.93
C ILE A 85 -9.73 -5.11 3.08
N TYR A 86 -9.52 -6.39 3.42
CA TYR A 86 -10.61 -7.34 3.63
C TYR A 86 -11.49 -6.93 4.81
N HIS A 87 -10.90 -6.47 5.91
CA HIS A 87 -11.63 -5.95 7.07
C HIS A 87 -12.41 -4.66 6.75
N LEU A 88 -11.81 -3.73 6.00
CA LEU A 88 -12.51 -2.53 5.51
C LEU A 88 -13.68 -2.90 4.61
N ASN A 89 -13.48 -3.88 3.71
CA ASN A 89 -14.50 -4.35 2.79
C ASN A 89 -15.59 -5.17 3.49
N GLN A 90 -15.31 -5.89 4.59
CA GLN A 90 -16.31 -6.63 5.38
C GLN A 90 -17.31 -5.72 6.11
N LYS A 91 -17.04 -4.42 6.21
CA LYS A 91 -18.06 -3.42 6.59
C LYS A 91 -19.01 -3.06 5.44
N TYR A 92 -18.82 -3.61 4.24
CA TYR A 92 -19.80 -3.72 3.16
C TYR A 92 -20.19 -5.20 3.00
N PRO A 93 -21.45 -5.59 3.27
CA PRO A 93 -21.81 -6.99 3.39
C PRO A 93 -21.81 -7.65 2.01
N GLU A 94 -21.22 -8.83 1.89
CA GLU A 94 -22.04 -10.03 1.69
C GLU A 94 -21.26 -11.29 2.06
N ARG A 95 -21.99 -12.18 2.72
CA ARG A 95 -21.56 -13.52 3.10
C ARG A 95 -21.02 -14.26 1.89
N VAL A 96 -19.76 -14.67 1.92
CA VAL A 96 -19.30 -15.79 1.10
C VAL A 96 -18.77 -16.88 2.02
N GLY A 97 -19.71 -17.76 2.37
CA GLY A 97 -19.53 -19.21 2.45
C GLY A 97 -18.32 -19.74 3.21
N SER A 98 -18.48 -19.90 4.52
CA SER A 98 -17.87 -21.02 5.22
C SER A 98 -18.61 -22.29 4.83
N SER A 99 -18.07 -23.03 3.87
CA SER A 99 -18.32 -24.46 3.66
C SER A 99 -17.33 -24.93 2.60
N PHE A 100 -16.30 -25.65 3.05
CA PHE A 100 -15.79 -26.95 2.59
C PHE A 100 -14.40 -27.15 3.20
#